data_AF-Q5S7X3-F1
#
_entry.id   AF-Q5S7X3-F1
#
_cell.length_a   1.000
_cell.length_b   1.000
_cell.length_c   1.000
_cell.angle_alpha   90.00
_cell.angle_beta   90.00
_cell.angle_gamma   90.00
#
_symmetry.space_group_name_H-M   'P 1'
#
loop_
_entity.id
_entity.type
_entity.pdbx_description
1 polymer ?
#
loop_
_entity_poly.entity_id
_entity_poly.type
_entity_poly.pdbx_seq_one_letter_code
_entity_poly.pdbx_strand_id
1 'polypeptide(L)'
;HVQRMAEAAYIAKWSVAAAIAQFKGDASAKVVLDTVDVQYQPGHGYSSMGETRQRDGQFFNSGNKFSKERFLPVEPLHVETEQLIDISGDKMKLIHDHSAYSEPHDGILVRADVMMTRQTYDLDVFPNAVKSKEEPTIPRNGNKVHIRVISQAPANSMLEFTVKKGNILTITLTNHDKVEDLTHGFGIPK
;
A
#
# COMPACT_ATOMS: atom_id res chain seq x y z
N HIS A 1 -18.38 -1.16 32.46
CA HIS A 1 -16.94 -0.90 32.55
C HIS A 1 -16.32 -1.81 31.50
N VAL A 2 -16.28 -1.40 30.22
CA VAL A 2 -15.15 -0.76 29.54
C VAL A 2 -15.67 0.11 28.37
N GLN A 3 -14.93 1.19 28.06
CA GLN A 3 -15.08 2.09 26.88
C GLN A 3 -16.28 3.05 26.83
N ARG A 4 -16.37 3.94 27.82
CA ARG A 4 -16.58 5.37 27.50
C ARG A 4 -15.24 6.09 27.60
N MET A 5 -14.34 5.79 26.69
CA MET A 5 -13.20 6.67 26.37
C MET A 5 -13.50 7.23 24.98
N ALA A 6 -14.56 8.04 24.89
CA ALA A 6 -14.71 8.99 23.80
C ALA A 6 -13.77 10.16 24.14
N GLU A 7 -12.47 9.91 24.06
CA GLU A 7 -11.51 11.02 24.07
C GLU A 7 -11.72 11.80 22.79
N ALA A 8 -11.79 13.13 22.91
CA ALA A 8 -11.80 14.02 21.77
C ALA A 8 -10.51 13.77 20.97
N ALA A 9 -10.65 13.28 19.75
CA ALA A 9 -9.57 13.06 18.82
C ALA A 9 -9.74 14.06 17.68
N TYR A 10 -8.75 14.90 17.48
CA TYR A 10 -8.80 15.93 16.45
C TYR A 10 -7.41 16.17 15.86
N ILE A 11 -7.41 16.70 14.64
CA ILE A 11 -6.22 17.29 14.03
C ILE A 11 -6.27 18.79 14.27
N ALA A 12 -5.16 19.37 14.71
CA ALA A 12 -5.01 20.81 14.89
C ALA A 12 -4.18 21.42 13.76
N LYS A 13 -4.76 22.36 13.01
CA LYS A 13 -4.04 23.19 12.05
C LYS A 13 -3.52 24.41 12.78
N TRP A 14 -2.21 24.62 12.77
CA TRP A 14 -1.57 25.72 13.51
C TRP A 14 -0.47 26.39 12.69
N SER A 15 -0.20 27.66 13.01
CA SER A 15 0.83 28.47 12.36
C SER A 15 2.13 28.46 13.16
N VAL A 16 3.22 28.00 12.53
CA VAL A 16 4.57 28.04 13.10
C VAL A 16 5.00 29.47 13.38
N ALA A 17 4.74 30.41 12.47
CA ALA A 17 5.10 31.81 12.65
C ALA A 17 4.35 32.45 13.83
N ALA A 18 3.05 32.16 13.97
CA ALA A 18 2.26 32.64 15.11
C ALA A 18 2.73 32.00 16.42
N ALA A 19 3.07 30.70 16.42
CA ALA A 19 3.63 30.03 17.59
C ALA A 19 4.96 30.67 18.04
N ILE A 20 5.84 31.01 17.09
CA ILE A 20 7.09 31.72 17.38
C ILE A 20 6.82 33.13 17.95
N ALA A 21 5.87 33.87 17.39
CA ALA A 21 5.49 35.20 17.89
C ALA A 21 4.93 35.13 19.30
N GLN A 22 4.01 34.18 19.56
CA GLN A 22 3.45 33.95 20.87
C GLN A 22 4.53 33.59 21.90
N PHE A 23 5.47 32.71 21.52
CA PHE A 23 6.61 32.35 22.37
C PHE A 23 7.51 33.54 22.72
N LYS A 24 7.60 34.55 21.84
CA LYS A 24 8.34 35.80 22.07
C LYS A 24 7.55 36.85 22.87
N GLY A 25 6.33 36.53 23.32
CA GLY A 25 5.53 37.40 24.19
C GLY A 25 4.36 38.11 23.50
N ASP A 26 4.09 37.85 22.22
CA ASP A 26 2.88 38.37 21.58
C ASP A 26 1.65 37.55 22.00
N ALA A 27 0.98 38.00 23.05
CA ALA A 27 -0.23 37.36 23.56
C ALA A 27 -1.43 37.40 22.58
N SER A 28 -1.36 38.21 21.52
CA SER A 28 -2.43 38.35 20.52
C SER A 28 -2.30 37.36 19.35
N ALA A 29 -1.16 36.68 19.22
CA ALA A 29 -0.90 35.76 18.13
C ALA A 29 -1.86 34.55 18.14
N LYS A 30 -2.62 34.37 17.05
CA LYS A 30 -3.53 33.24 16.87
C LYS A 30 -2.78 32.01 16.33
N VAL A 31 -2.39 31.11 17.24
CA VAL A 31 -1.60 29.91 16.89
C VAL A 31 -2.44 28.83 16.23
N VAL A 32 -3.55 28.42 16.87
CA VAL A 32 -4.46 27.42 16.32
C VAL A 32 -5.40 28.10 15.33
N LEU A 33 -5.34 27.67 14.07
CA LEU A 33 -6.10 28.22 12.96
C LEU A 33 -7.43 27.48 12.79
N ASP A 34 -7.40 26.16 12.97
CA ASP A 34 -8.55 25.30 12.84
C ASP A 34 -8.35 23.94 13.55
N THR A 35 -9.46 23.26 13.82
CA THR A 35 -9.46 21.88 14.34
C THR A 35 -10.52 21.07 13.60
N VAL A 36 -10.24 19.79 13.35
CA VAL A 36 -11.22 18.86 12.76
C VAL A 36 -11.21 17.57 13.56
N ASP A 37 -12.39 17.13 13.96
CA ASP A 37 -12.55 15.87 14.69
C ASP A 37 -12.26 14.68 13.78
N VAL A 38 -11.48 13.73 14.27
CA VAL A 38 -11.14 12.48 13.57
C VAL A 38 -11.54 11.26 14.39
N GLN A 39 -11.72 10.13 13.72
CA GLN A 39 -12.33 8.93 14.30
C GLN A 39 -11.49 7.68 14.02
N TYR A 40 -10.83 7.09 15.01
CA TYR A 40 -10.49 7.62 16.34
C TYR A 40 -9.04 7.34 16.71
N GLN A 41 -8.49 8.15 17.62
CA GLN A 41 -7.11 8.05 18.10
C GLN A 41 -6.12 8.11 16.92
N PRO A 42 -5.94 9.30 16.30
CA PRO A 42 -5.01 9.48 15.20
C PRO A 42 -3.59 9.09 15.62
N GLY A 43 -2.92 8.32 14.78
CA GLY A 43 -1.50 8.05 14.85
C GLY A 43 -0.73 9.06 14.01
N HIS A 44 -0.13 8.61 12.91
CA HIS A 44 0.50 9.50 11.94
C HIS A 44 -0.55 10.16 11.04
N GLY A 45 -0.17 11.29 10.46
CA GLY A 45 -0.91 11.88 9.38
C GLY A 45 0.04 12.52 8.38
N TYR A 46 -0.35 12.50 7.11
CA TYR A 46 0.53 12.78 6.00
C TYR A 46 -0.22 13.60 4.94
N SER A 47 0.44 14.63 4.42
CA SER A 47 -0.14 15.55 3.44
C SER A 47 0.32 15.25 2.01
N SER A 48 -0.48 15.64 1.03
CA SER A 48 -0.11 15.52 -0.38
C SER A 48 1.17 16.29 -0.68
N MET A 49 2.14 15.55 -1.23
CA MET A 49 3.50 15.99 -1.50
C MET A 49 4.25 16.54 -0.25
N GLY A 50 3.77 16.22 0.95
CA GLY A 50 4.14 16.87 2.22
C GLY A 50 5.61 16.77 2.59
N GLU A 51 6.26 15.66 2.25
CA GLU A 51 7.69 15.41 2.51
C GLU A 51 8.60 15.94 1.40
N THR A 52 8.06 16.75 0.48
CA THR A 52 8.81 17.28 -0.67
C THR A 52 8.86 18.80 -0.67
N ARG A 53 9.71 19.37 -1.55
CA ARG A 53 9.69 20.82 -1.84
C ARG A 53 8.44 21.25 -2.63
N GLN A 54 7.65 20.30 -3.13
CA GLN A 54 6.46 20.52 -3.94
C GLN A 54 5.15 20.26 -3.18
N ARG A 55 5.17 20.32 -1.84
CA ARG A 55 3.95 20.31 -1.00
C ARG A 55 2.89 21.26 -1.56
N ASP A 56 1.69 20.75 -1.77
CA ASP A 56 0.61 21.46 -2.49
C ASP A 56 -0.48 22.00 -1.55
N GLY A 57 -0.55 21.50 -0.31
CA GLY A 57 -1.54 21.93 0.68
C GLY A 57 -2.97 21.55 0.32
N GLN A 58 -3.17 20.50 -0.48
CA GLN A 58 -4.50 20.09 -0.96
C GLN A 58 -5.18 19.11 0.00
N PHE A 59 -4.47 18.04 0.39
CA PHE A 59 -5.02 16.96 1.19
C PHE A 59 -4.13 16.60 2.38
N PHE A 60 -4.77 16.12 3.45
CA PHE A 60 -4.14 15.50 4.60
C PHE A 60 -4.89 14.19 4.91
N ASN A 61 -4.16 13.11 5.13
CA ASN A 61 -4.76 11.87 5.64
C ASN A 61 -4.39 11.70 7.12
N SER A 62 -5.38 11.34 7.93
CA SER A 62 -5.22 10.95 9.32
C SER A 62 -5.35 9.43 9.47
N GLY A 63 -4.26 8.75 9.83
CA GLY A 63 -4.26 7.31 10.08
C GLY A 63 -4.68 6.98 11.51
N ASN A 64 -5.93 6.60 11.69
CA ASN A 64 -6.56 6.45 13.01
C ASN A 64 -6.62 4.98 13.47
N LYS A 65 -6.31 4.76 14.75
CA LYS A 65 -6.04 3.42 15.32
C LYS A 65 -7.27 2.64 15.76
N PHE A 66 -8.42 3.29 15.88
CA PHE A 66 -9.67 2.61 16.22
C PHE A 66 -10.82 3.09 15.34
N SER A 67 -11.44 2.18 14.59
CA SER A 67 -12.63 2.51 13.78
C SER A 67 -13.92 2.56 14.59
N LYS A 68 -14.03 1.79 15.67
CA LYS A 68 -15.23 1.70 16.51
C LYS A 68 -16.51 1.57 15.63
N GLU A 69 -17.42 2.52 15.70
CA GLU A 69 -18.71 2.53 15.01
C GLU A 69 -18.68 3.12 13.59
N ARG A 70 -17.51 3.45 13.03
CA ARG A 70 -17.41 4.06 11.69
C ARG A 70 -17.82 3.12 10.55
N PHE A 71 -17.75 1.81 10.76
CA PHE A 71 -18.04 0.80 9.74
C PHE A 71 -19.04 -0.26 10.23
N LEU A 72 -19.50 -1.10 9.31
CA LEU A 72 -20.30 -2.27 9.66
C LEU A 72 -19.51 -3.19 10.61
N PRO A 73 -20.17 -3.79 11.61
CA PRO A 73 -19.49 -4.68 12.55
C PRO A 73 -19.01 -5.96 11.86
N VAL A 74 -17.77 -6.36 12.15
CA VAL A 74 -17.09 -7.53 11.54
C VAL A 74 -16.44 -8.42 12.60
N GLU A 75 -17.13 -8.60 13.73
CA GLU A 75 -16.65 -9.39 14.88
C GLU A 75 -15.47 -8.68 15.62
N PRO A 76 -14.79 -9.29 16.62
CA PRO A 76 -13.89 -8.56 17.52
C PRO A 76 -12.72 -7.82 16.88
N LEU A 77 -12.20 -8.30 15.74
CA LEU A 77 -11.09 -7.65 15.04
C LEU A 77 -11.65 -6.58 14.11
N HIS A 78 -11.57 -5.33 14.56
CA HIS A 78 -11.96 -4.18 13.77
C HIS A 78 -10.82 -3.78 12.83
N VAL A 79 -11.17 -3.10 11.74
CA VAL A 79 -10.21 -2.40 10.87
C VAL A 79 -9.80 -1.06 11.49
N GLU A 80 -8.70 -0.48 11.03
CA GLU A 80 -8.34 0.92 11.26
C GLU A 80 -9.16 1.87 10.37
N THR A 81 -9.01 3.18 10.58
CA THR A 81 -9.69 4.21 9.78
C THR A 81 -8.69 5.22 9.23
N GLU A 82 -8.52 5.25 7.92
CA GLU A 82 -7.77 6.29 7.22
C GLU A 82 -8.76 7.37 6.78
N GLN A 83 -8.57 8.60 7.27
CA GLN A 83 -9.49 9.70 7.01
C GLN A 83 -8.86 10.75 6.11
N LEU A 84 -9.45 10.96 4.92
CA LEU A 84 -9.01 12.00 3.99
C LEU A 84 -9.67 13.32 4.35
N ILE A 85 -8.84 14.35 4.50
CA ILE A 85 -9.21 15.70 4.89
C ILE A 85 -8.77 16.66 3.78
N ASP A 86 -9.73 17.43 3.24
CA ASP A 86 -9.45 18.56 2.36
C ASP A 86 -8.91 19.72 3.21
N ILE A 87 -7.70 20.15 2.88
CA ILE A 87 -6.98 21.25 3.56
C ILE A 87 -6.66 22.41 2.60
N SER A 88 -7.23 22.41 1.39
CA SER A 88 -6.99 23.41 0.34
C SER A 88 -7.49 24.81 0.71
N GLY A 89 -8.46 24.89 1.62
CA GLY A 89 -9.02 26.14 2.13
C GLY A 89 -8.53 26.52 3.53
N ASP A 90 -9.10 27.59 4.06
CA ASP A 90 -8.83 28.03 5.43
C ASP A 90 -9.27 26.98 6.46
N LYS A 91 -10.43 26.36 6.21
CA LYS A 91 -11.06 25.33 7.05
C LYS A 91 -10.79 23.93 6.54
N MET A 92 -10.39 23.05 7.45
CA MET A 92 -10.25 21.62 7.20
C MET A 92 -11.61 20.98 7.08
N LYS A 93 -11.77 20.06 6.12
CA LYS A 93 -13.02 19.32 5.91
C LYS A 93 -12.73 17.84 5.80
N LEU A 94 -13.26 17.04 6.71
CA LEU A 94 -13.29 15.59 6.55
C LEU A 94 -14.16 15.26 5.34
N ILE A 95 -13.60 14.57 4.34
CA ILE A 95 -14.29 14.25 3.08
C ILE A 95 -14.45 12.76 2.82
N HIS A 96 -13.69 11.90 3.50
CA HIS A 96 -13.81 10.46 3.33
C HIS A 96 -13.25 9.66 4.51
N ASP A 97 -13.89 8.52 4.79
CA ASP A 97 -13.39 7.47 5.67
C ASP A 97 -13.10 6.22 4.84
N HIS A 98 -11.92 5.64 5.03
CA HIS A 98 -11.52 4.40 4.40
C HIS A 98 -11.13 3.36 5.47
N SER A 99 -11.65 2.15 5.35
CA SER A 99 -11.23 1.02 6.18
C SER A 99 -9.80 0.62 5.80
N ALA A 100 -8.91 0.44 6.78
CA ALA A 100 -7.55 -0.02 6.53
C ALA A 100 -7.21 -1.27 7.36
N TYR A 101 -6.39 -2.16 6.80
CA TYR A 101 -5.98 -3.40 7.46
C TYR A 101 -4.49 -3.70 7.15
N SER A 102 -3.68 -4.19 8.09
CA SER A 102 -3.99 -4.53 9.49
C SER A 102 -3.57 -3.48 10.53
N GLU A 103 -3.12 -2.31 10.09
CA GLU A 103 -2.84 -1.09 10.84
C GLU A 103 -1.71 -0.36 10.10
N PRO A 104 -1.99 0.34 8.99
CA PRO A 104 -0.97 1.18 8.37
C PRO A 104 -0.43 2.18 9.39
N HIS A 105 0.89 2.27 9.47
CA HIS A 105 1.54 3.18 10.41
C HIS A 105 1.81 4.54 9.79
N ASP A 106 2.13 4.57 8.50
CA ASP A 106 2.54 5.78 7.79
C ASP A 106 2.26 5.68 6.29
N GLY A 107 2.32 6.81 5.60
CA GLY A 107 2.08 6.91 4.17
C GLY A 107 2.64 8.17 3.55
N ILE A 108 2.79 8.14 2.23
CA ILE A 108 3.10 9.33 1.43
C ILE A 108 2.07 9.46 0.30
N LEU A 109 1.62 10.70 0.07
CA LEU A 109 0.75 11.04 -1.05
C LEU A 109 1.60 11.73 -2.10
N VAL A 110 1.74 11.10 -3.27
CA VAL A 110 2.48 11.66 -4.41
C VAL A 110 1.55 11.88 -5.59
N ARG A 111 1.86 12.89 -6.41
CA ARG A 111 1.12 13.10 -7.67
C ARG A 111 1.32 11.90 -8.60
N ALA A 112 0.30 11.60 -9.39
CA ALA A 112 0.39 10.52 -10.38
C ALA A 112 1.50 10.79 -11.42
N ASP A 113 1.76 12.05 -11.76
CA ASP A 113 2.74 12.46 -12.78
C ASP A 113 4.21 12.24 -12.38
N VAL A 114 4.50 12.02 -11.09
CA VAL A 114 5.85 11.69 -10.62
C VAL A 114 6.11 10.17 -10.58
N MET A 115 5.08 9.36 -10.84
CA MET A 115 5.18 7.91 -10.84
C MET A 115 5.17 7.38 -12.28
N MET A 116 6.20 6.64 -12.64
CA MET A 116 6.27 5.92 -13.91
C MET A 116 6.24 4.43 -13.65
N THR A 117 5.19 3.76 -14.13
CA THR A 117 5.01 2.32 -14.05
C THR A 117 5.28 1.66 -15.41
N ARG A 118 5.40 0.33 -15.42
CA ARG A 118 5.48 -0.48 -16.64
C ARG A 118 4.26 -1.40 -16.69
N GLN A 119 3.69 -1.56 -17.88
CA GLN A 119 2.55 -2.45 -18.13
C GLN A 119 2.96 -3.92 -18.16
N THR A 120 4.17 -4.20 -18.64
CA THR A 120 4.75 -5.55 -18.71
C THR A 120 6.20 -5.52 -18.26
N TYR A 121 6.72 -6.67 -17.83
CA TYR A 121 8.13 -6.81 -17.50
C TYR A 121 8.98 -7.11 -18.75
N ASP A 122 10.21 -6.60 -18.75
CA ASP A 122 11.26 -7.09 -19.63
C ASP A 122 11.82 -8.40 -19.05
N LEU A 123 11.89 -9.46 -19.85
CA LEU A 123 12.40 -10.75 -19.39
C LEU A 123 13.88 -10.68 -18.97
N ASP A 124 14.64 -9.72 -19.48
CA ASP A 124 16.06 -9.55 -19.17
C ASP A 124 16.32 -9.12 -17.71
N VAL A 125 15.31 -8.59 -17.00
CA VAL A 125 15.44 -8.26 -15.57
C VAL A 125 15.37 -9.50 -14.66
N PHE A 126 14.99 -10.66 -15.21
CA PHE A 126 14.89 -11.91 -14.46
C PHE A 126 16.00 -12.87 -14.87
N PRO A 127 16.99 -13.16 -13.99
CA PRO A 127 18.15 -13.97 -14.35
C PRO A 127 17.82 -15.42 -14.72
N ASN A 128 16.67 -15.92 -14.27
CA ASN A 128 16.23 -17.30 -14.52
C ASN A 128 15.18 -17.41 -15.64
N ALA A 129 14.77 -16.31 -16.27
CA ALA A 129 13.73 -16.33 -17.30
C ALA A 129 14.05 -17.34 -18.41
N VAL A 130 13.01 -18.05 -18.86
CA VAL A 130 13.05 -18.90 -20.06
C VAL A 130 12.69 -17.98 -21.23
N LYS A 131 13.67 -17.58 -22.05
CA LYS A 131 13.49 -16.46 -23.00
C LYS A 131 12.95 -16.87 -24.36
N SER A 132 13.11 -18.14 -24.72
CA SER A 132 12.71 -18.69 -26.02
C SER A 132 11.97 -20.01 -25.88
N LYS A 133 11.20 -20.40 -26.90
CA LYS A 133 10.34 -21.59 -26.87
C LYS A 133 11.14 -22.90 -26.83
N GLU A 134 12.43 -22.82 -27.11
CA GLU A 134 13.38 -23.94 -27.17
C GLU A 134 14.07 -24.21 -25.82
N GLU A 135 14.02 -23.26 -24.88
CA GLU A 135 14.65 -23.36 -23.57
C GLU A 135 13.90 -24.14 -22.47
N PRO A 136 12.57 -24.42 -22.54
CA PRO A 136 11.90 -25.26 -21.55
C PRO A 136 12.61 -26.61 -21.40
N THR A 137 12.93 -26.98 -20.16
CA THR A 137 13.76 -28.15 -19.87
C THR A 137 13.61 -28.60 -18.42
N ILE A 138 14.08 -29.81 -18.12
CA ILE A 138 14.08 -30.40 -16.77
C ILE A 138 15.49 -30.94 -16.47
N PRO A 139 16.50 -30.07 -16.22
CA PRO A 139 17.82 -30.51 -15.83
C PRO A 139 17.74 -31.22 -14.47
N ARG A 140 18.54 -32.28 -14.32
CA ARG A 140 18.60 -33.07 -13.09
C ARG A 140 20.04 -33.13 -12.60
N ASN A 141 20.24 -32.80 -11.33
CA ASN A 141 21.52 -32.93 -10.64
C ASN A 141 21.29 -33.72 -9.34
N GLY A 142 21.49 -35.03 -9.41
CA GLY A 142 21.16 -35.94 -8.32
C GLY A 142 19.67 -35.89 -7.97
N ASN A 143 19.35 -35.52 -6.73
CA ASN A 143 17.97 -35.34 -6.27
C ASN A 143 17.38 -33.95 -6.56
N LYS A 144 18.17 -33.01 -7.11
CA LYS A 144 17.71 -31.66 -7.49
C LYS A 144 17.19 -31.67 -8.92
N VAL A 145 15.99 -31.12 -9.12
CA VAL A 145 15.32 -31.08 -10.41
C VAL A 145 14.83 -29.66 -10.67
N HIS A 146 15.23 -29.06 -11.79
CA HIS A 146 14.84 -27.69 -12.14
C HIS A 146 13.88 -27.69 -13.32
N ILE A 147 12.59 -27.54 -13.07
CA ILE A 147 11.59 -27.49 -14.15
C ILE A 147 11.54 -26.06 -14.69
N ARG A 148 12.00 -25.85 -15.92
CA ARG A 148 11.93 -24.58 -16.65
C ARG A 148 10.79 -24.68 -17.67
N VAL A 149 9.80 -23.80 -17.55
CA VAL A 149 8.54 -23.88 -18.31
C VAL A 149 8.08 -22.48 -18.73
N ILE A 150 7.48 -22.39 -19.91
CA ILE A 150 6.81 -21.19 -20.41
C ILE A 150 5.32 -21.33 -20.17
N SER A 151 4.66 -20.21 -19.86
CA SER A 151 3.21 -20.09 -19.87
C SER A 151 2.79 -19.09 -20.94
N GLN A 152 1.86 -19.46 -21.81
CA GLN A 152 1.23 -18.58 -22.78
C GLN A 152 -0.23 -19.01 -22.91
N ALA A 153 -1.16 -18.12 -22.56
CA ALA A 153 -2.56 -18.46 -22.37
C ALA A 153 -3.12 -19.19 -23.62
N PRO A 154 -3.83 -20.32 -23.45
CA PRO A 154 -4.30 -20.90 -22.18
C PRO A 154 -3.40 -22.02 -21.61
N ALA A 155 -2.18 -22.21 -22.11
CA ALA A 155 -1.40 -23.42 -21.86
C ALA A 155 0.04 -23.15 -21.37
N ASN A 156 0.58 -24.14 -20.66
CA ASN A 156 2.01 -24.22 -20.40
C ASN A 156 2.70 -24.97 -21.53
N SER A 157 3.97 -24.64 -21.80
CA SER A 157 4.80 -25.38 -22.76
C SER A 157 5.04 -26.84 -22.34
N MET A 158 4.81 -27.14 -21.05
CA MET A 158 4.90 -28.47 -20.46
C MET A 158 3.69 -28.72 -19.56
N LEU A 159 2.86 -29.69 -19.94
CA LEU A 159 1.63 -30.04 -19.20
C LEU A 159 1.90 -31.04 -18.08
N GLU A 160 2.90 -31.91 -18.26
CA GLU A 160 3.25 -32.97 -17.31
C GLU A 160 4.78 -33.09 -17.19
N PHE A 161 5.25 -33.43 -15.99
CA PHE A 161 6.63 -33.81 -15.74
C PHE A 161 6.70 -34.86 -14.64
N THR A 162 7.60 -35.83 -14.78
CA THR A 162 7.80 -36.90 -13.79
C THR A 162 8.94 -36.55 -12.84
N VAL A 163 8.76 -36.79 -11.55
CA VAL A 163 9.80 -36.64 -10.53
C VAL A 163 9.82 -37.85 -9.61
N LYS A 164 10.89 -38.03 -8.84
CA LYS A 164 10.98 -39.09 -7.82
C LYS A 164 10.61 -38.53 -6.46
N LYS A 165 9.97 -39.36 -5.63
CA LYS A 165 9.77 -39.05 -4.20
C LYS A 165 11.11 -38.68 -3.56
N GLY A 166 11.13 -37.57 -2.82
CA GLY A 166 12.36 -37.04 -2.20
C GLY A 166 13.22 -36.15 -3.11
N ASN A 167 12.78 -35.84 -4.34
CA ASN A 167 13.41 -34.79 -5.13
C ASN A 167 13.18 -33.40 -4.54
N ILE A 168 14.18 -32.54 -4.68
CA ILE A 168 14.10 -31.12 -4.38
C ILE A 168 13.81 -30.41 -5.71
N LEU A 169 12.64 -29.77 -5.80
CA LEU A 169 12.17 -29.15 -7.03
C LEU A 169 12.40 -27.64 -7.00
N THR A 170 12.94 -27.11 -8.10
CA THR A 170 12.89 -25.69 -8.43
C THR A 170 12.04 -25.56 -9.69
N ILE A 171 11.05 -24.69 -9.69
CA ILE A 171 10.19 -24.45 -10.86
C ILE A 171 10.38 -23.00 -11.29
N THR A 172 10.73 -22.79 -12.54
CA THR A 172 10.76 -21.47 -13.17
C THR A 172 9.71 -21.43 -14.26
N LEU A 173 8.62 -20.73 -13.96
CA LEU A 173 7.58 -20.38 -14.91
C LEU A 173 7.87 -18.99 -15.47
N THR A 174 7.92 -18.84 -16.80
CA THR A 174 8.03 -17.53 -17.46
C THR A 174 6.77 -17.29 -18.29
N ASN A 175 6.00 -16.25 -17.96
CA ASN A 175 4.85 -15.82 -18.75
C ASN A 175 5.35 -15.14 -20.04
N HIS A 176 4.93 -15.63 -21.20
CA HIS A 176 5.29 -15.11 -22.52
C HIS A 176 4.22 -14.23 -23.14
N ASP A 177 3.07 -14.06 -22.48
CA ASP A 177 2.08 -13.11 -22.94
C ASP A 177 2.59 -11.68 -22.83
N LYS A 178 2.31 -10.91 -23.89
CA LYS A 178 2.71 -9.50 -24.03
C LYS A 178 1.54 -8.55 -23.81
N VAL A 179 0.42 -9.08 -23.32
CA VAL A 179 -0.80 -8.34 -23.03
C VAL A 179 -0.73 -7.89 -21.57
N GLU A 180 -0.95 -6.60 -21.34
CA GLU A 180 -1.07 -6.04 -19.98
C GLU A 180 -2.15 -6.78 -19.19
N ASP A 181 -1.92 -6.97 -17.90
CA ASP A 181 -2.85 -7.62 -16.96
C ASP A 181 -3.18 -9.10 -17.25
N LEU A 182 -2.54 -9.73 -18.25
CA LEU A 182 -2.70 -11.16 -18.52
C LEU A 182 -1.80 -12.00 -17.60
N THR A 183 -2.11 -11.96 -16.30
CA THR A 183 -1.34 -12.62 -15.24
C THR A 183 -1.67 -14.11 -15.15
N HIS A 184 -0.63 -14.95 -15.06
CA HIS A 184 -0.77 -16.39 -14.83
C HIS A 184 -0.35 -16.78 -13.42
N GLY A 185 -0.90 -17.89 -12.94
CA GLY A 185 -0.51 -18.53 -11.69
C GLY A 185 0.07 -19.93 -11.91
N PHE A 186 0.81 -20.42 -10.93
CA PHE A 186 1.25 -21.81 -10.87
C PHE A 186 0.92 -22.38 -9.49
N GLY A 187 0.06 -23.40 -9.45
CA GLY A 187 -0.34 -24.07 -8.23
C GLY A 187 0.02 -25.56 -8.28
N ILE A 188 0.51 -26.09 -7.16
CA ILE A 188 0.69 -27.53 -6.96
C ILE A 188 -0.40 -27.98 -5.99
N PRO A 189 -1.39 -28.79 -6.41
CA PRO A 189 -2.39 -29.33 -5.49
C PRO A 189 -1.72 -30.28 -4.47
N LYS A 190 -2.36 -30.43 -3.31
CA LYS A 190 -1.92 -31.38 -2.27
C LYS A 190 -2.08 -32.83 -2.70
#